data_AF-A0A022RD88-F1
#
_entry.id   AF-A0A022RD88-F1
#
_cell.length_a   1.000
_cell.length_b   1.000
_cell.length_c   1.000
_cell.angle_alpha   90.00
_cell.angle_beta   90.00
_cell.angle_gamma   90.00
#
_symmetry.space_group_name_H-M   'P 1'
#
loop_
_entity.id
_entity.type
_entity.pdbx_description
1 polymer ?
#
loop_
_entity_poly.entity_id
_entity_poly.type
_entity_poly.pdbx_seq_one_letter_code
_entity_poly.pdbx_strand_id
1 'polypeptide(L)'
;MMPIGDQKTPRFAFDFINQLEESAIKTYQRNYHIAPTGILDATTVSKMTTPRCGYADIVNGINTMQLNKGKKYLNSNNDIHTVSHYRFTVPRNRRWPRSKANLTYRFLPNTPEIAVGPVSRAFQKWHSISGFSFSRVQDSSSTDLVIGFFKRSHGDGAPFDGPGGVTAHAFRPTDGRLHYDADEKWSDGPAPDAMDLESIAVHEIGHLLGLGHSDVKAAIMYSYLNYGMNKTKFDADDINGIKALYRNWGN
;
A
#
# COMPACT_ATOMS: atom_id res chain seq x y z
N MET A 1 -31.60 -24.61 -39.94
CA MET A 1 -31.10 -23.28 -39.57
C MET A 1 -31.93 -22.82 -38.38
N MET A 2 -31.42 -22.99 -37.16
CA MET A 2 -32.11 -22.55 -35.94
C MET A 2 -31.78 -21.06 -35.71
N PRO A 3 -32.73 -20.21 -35.28
CA PRO A 3 -32.39 -18.84 -34.92
C PRO A 3 -31.66 -18.84 -33.59
N ILE A 4 -30.50 -18.20 -33.57
CA ILE A 4 -29.75 -17.88 -32.34
C ILE A 4 -30.57 -16.80 -31.63
N GLY A 5 -31.19 -17.18 -30.51
CA GLY A 5 -31.92 -16.26 -29.64
C GLY A 5 -30.97 -15.28 -28.96
N ASP A 6 -31.23 -14.01 -29.20
CA ASP A 6 -30.56 -12.86 -28.58
C ASP A 6 -30.84 -12.86 -27.07
N GLN A 7 -29.86 -13.23 -26.24
CA GLN A 7 -29.97 -13.19 -24.78
C GLN A 7 -29.92 -11.73 -24.30
N LYS A 8 -31.07 -11.05 -24.31
CA LYS A 8 -31.21 -9.74 -23.67
C LYS A 8 -31.05 -9.90 -22.16
N THR A 9 -30.00 -9.33 -21.61
CA THR A 9 -29.85 -9.14 -20.17
C THR A 9 -31.07 -8.37 -19.63
N PRO A 10 -31.73 -8.84 -18.55
CA PRO A 10 -32.92 -8.18 -18.01
C PRO A 10 -32.59 -6.74 -17.58
N ARG A 11 -33.47 -5.78 -17.88
CA ARG A 11 -33.31 -4.35 -17.51
C ARG A 11 -32.99 -4.15 -16.02
N PHE A 12 -33.57 -4.97 -15.15
CA PHE A 12 -33.26 -4.99 -13.71
C PHE A 12 -31.80 -5.38 -13.39
N ALA A 13 -31.22 -6.32 -14.12
CA ALA A 13 -29.82 -6.71 -13.95
C ALA A 13 -28.88 -5.59 -14.42
N PHE A 14 -29.24 -4.90 -15.51
CA PHE A 14 -28.50 -3.74 -16.02
C PHE A 14 -28.55 -2.55 -15.05
N ASP A 15 -29.73 -2.20 -14.53
CA ASP A 15 -29.88 -1.11 -13.56
C ASP A 15 -29.16 -1.40 -12.24
N PHE A 16 -29.14 -2.67 -11.81
CA PHE A 16 -28.37 -3.10 -10.64
C PHE A 16 -26.86 -3.00 -10.85
N ILE A 17 -26.35 -3.41 -12.02
CA ILE A 17 -24.92 -3.28 -12.37
C ILE A 17 -24.50 -1.80 -12.37
N ASN A 18 -25.28 -0.93 -13.00
CA ASN A 18 -24.98 0.51 -13.03
C ASN A 18 -24.93 1.12 -11.62
N GLN A 19 -25.84 0.73 -10.72
CA GLN A 19 -25.82 1.18 -9.32
C GLN A 19 -24.59 0.68 -8.57
N LEU A 20 -24.14 -0.55 -8.83
CA LEU A 20 -22.91 -1.08 -8.23
C LEU A 20 -21.67 -0.34 -8.74
N GLU A 21 -21.58 -0.06 -10.03
CA GLU A 21 -20.49 0.70 -10.65
C GLU A 21 -20.42 2.13 -10.09
N GLU A 22 -21.56 2.83 -10.05
CA GLU A 22 -21.65 4.18 -9.48
C GLU A 22 -21.21 4.19 -8.01
N SER A 23 -21.64 3.19 -7.23
CA SER A 23 -21.25 3.05 -5.81
C SER A 23 -19.74 2.80 -5.64
N ALA A 24 -19.16 1.96 -6.51
CA ALA A 24 -17.72 1.69 -6.51
C ALA A 24 -16.92 2.95 -6.85
N ILE A 25 -17.32 3.70 -7.88
CA ILE A 25 -16.70 4.97 -8.26
C ILE A 25 -16.79 5.99 -7.12
N LYS A 26 -17.97 6.16 -6.50
CA LYS A 26 -18.13 7.04 -5.32
C LYS A 26 -17.22 6.62 -4.18
N THR A 27 -17.07 5.33 -3.94
CA THR A 27 -16.19 4.81 -2.88
C THR A 27 -14.73 5.16 -3.16
N TYR A 28 -14.27 4.94 -4.38
CA TYR A 28 -12.93 5.35 -4.82
C TYR A 28 -12.72 6.86 -4.68
N GLN A 29 -13.65 7.67 -5.18
CA GLN A 29 -13.58 9.13 -5.11
C GLN A 29 -13.47 9.62 -3.66
N ARG A 30 -14.26 9.05 -2.73
CA ARG A 30 -14.17 9.37 -1.30
C ARG A 30 -12.84 8.99 -0.67
N ASN A 31 -12.22 7.88 -1.08
CA ASN A 31 -10.91 7.45 -0.55
C ASN A 31 -9.80 8.44 -0.90
N TYR A 32 -9.93 9.12 -2.05
CA TYR A 32 -8.90 10.02 -2.59
C TYR A 32 -9.28 11.50 -2.56
N HIS A 33 -10.33 11.85 -1.80
CA HIS A 33 -10.85 13.20 -1.63
C HIS A 33 -11.20 13.88 -2.97
N ILE A 34 -11.77 13.10 -3.89
CA ILE A 34 -12.42 13.58 -5.11
C ILE A 34 -13.91 13.71 -4.81
N ALA A 35 -14.59 14.67 -5.44
CA ALA A 35 -16.03 14.81 -5.32
C ALA A 35 -16.73 13.47 -5.68
N PRO A 36 -17.59 12.91 -4.82
CA PRO A 36 -18.18 11.59 -5.02
C PRO A 36 -19.35 11.63 -6.01
N THR A 37 -19.06 11.99 -7.26
CA THR A 37 -20.03 12.10 -8.35
C THR A 37 -20.58 10.74 -8.78
N GLY A 38 -19.81 9.67 -8.62
CA GLY A 38 -20.13 8.34 -9.15
C GLY A 38 -19.89 8.20 -10.66
N ILE A 39 -19.23 9.19 -11.26
CA ILE A 39 -18.93 9.25 -12.69
C ILE A 39 -17.41 9.21 -12.87
N LEU A 40 -16.93 8.50 -13.91
CA LEU A 40 -15.53 8.52 -14.34
C LEU A 40 -15.20 9.83 -15.07
N ASP A 41 -15.24 10.94 -14.34
CA ASP A 41 -14.82 12.24 -14.86
C ASP A 41 -13.30 12.33 -15.05
N ALA A 42 -12.84 13.36 -15.75
CA ALA A 42 -11.42 13.56 -16.06
C ALA A 42 -10.53 13.58 -14.80
N THR A 43 -11.02 14.14 -13.69
CA THR A 43 -10.32 14.16 -12.40
C THR A 43 -10.14 12.75 -11.84
N THR A 44 -11.19 11.94 -11.89
CA THR A 44 -11.19 10.55 -11.42
C THR A 44 -10.27 9.69 -12.25
N VAL A 45 -10.36 9.79 -13.59
CA VAL A 45 -9.51 9.04 -14.53
C VAL A 45 -8.04 9.46 -14.41
N SER A 46 -7.76 10.76 -14.30
CA SER A 46 -6.40 11.26 -14.07
C SER A 46 -5.80 10.69 -12.78
N LYS A 47 -6.62 10.55 -11.72
CA LYS A 47 -6.15 9.92 -10.49
C LYS A 47 -5.94 8.41 -10.65
N MET A 48 -6.83 7.71 -11.35
CA MET A 48 -6.73 6.27 -11.60
C MET A 48 -5.52 5.88 -12.44
N THR A 49 -5.06 6.77 -13.31
CA THR A 49 -3.88 6.59 -14.17
C THR A 49 -2.56 6.94 -13.49
N THR A 50 -2.61 7.50 -12.28
CA THR A 50 -1.40 7.78 -11.49
C THR A 50 -0.82 6.47 -10.94
N PRO A 51 0.51 6.23 -11.02
CA PRO A 51 1.11 5.03 -10.45
C PRO A 51 0.86 4.92 -8.94
N ARG A 52 0.71 3.69 -8.45
CA ARG A 52 0.36 3.41 -7.06
C ARG A 52 0.85 2.05 -6.56
N CYS A 53 0.78 1.89 -5.24
CA CYS A 53 0.87 0.60 -4.57
C CYS A 53 -0.31 -0.31 -4.95
N GLY A 54 -0.02 -1.59 -5.18
CA GLY A 54 -0.96 -2.67 -5.49
C GLY A 54 -1.70 -3.24 -4.28
N TYR A 55 -1.37 -2.81 -3.05
CA TYR A 55 -2.11 -3.22 -1.86
C TYR A 55 -3.56 -2.73 -1.93
N ALA A 56 -4.53 -3.61 -1.68
CA ALA A 56 -5.94 -3.28 -1.87
C ALA A 56 -6.47 -2.30 -0.79
N ASP A 57 -7.18 -1.27 -1.22
CA ASP A 57 -7.90 -0.32 -0.34
C ASP A 57 -9.16 -0.92 0.29
N ILE A 58 -9.70 -1.98 -0.32
CA ILE A 58 -10.89 -2.69 0.12
C ILE A 58 -10.57 -4.18 0.15
N VAL A 59 -10.67 -4.80 1.33
CA VAL A 59 -10.33 -6.22 1.51
C VAL A 59 -11.54 -6.92 2.11
N ASN A 60 -12.05 -7.96 1.43
CA ASN A 60 -13.23 -8.72 1.85
C ASN A 60 -14.44 -7.81 2.19
N GLY A 61 -14.70 -6.80 1.36
CA GLY A 61 -15.78 -5.82 1.55
C GLY A 61 -15.51 -4.73 2.59
N ILE A 62 -14.35 -4.74 3.25
CA ILE A 62 -13.97 -3.76 4.26
C ILE A 62 -13.08 -2.69 3.63
N ASN A 63 -13.58 -1.45 3.56
CA ASN A 63 -12.80 -0.29 3.08
C ASN A 63 -11.82 0.20 4.16
N THR A 64 -10.54 -0.13 4.00
CA THR A 64 -9.49 0.14 5.01
C THR A 64 -9.21 1.62 5.19
N MET A 65 -9.42 2.43 4.15
CA MET A 65 -9.20 3.88 4.17
C MET A 65 -10.21 4.59 5.08
N GLN A 66 -11.40 4.00 5.26
CA GLN A 66 -12.52 4.61 5.96
C GLN A 66 -12.85 3.97 7.33
N LEU A 67 -12.15 2.90 7.72
CA LEU A 67 -12.44 2.07 8.90
C LEU A 67 -12.53 2.80 10.25
N ASN A 68 -11.96 4.00 10.37
CA ASN A 68 -11.95 4.79 11.60
C ASN A 68 -12.41 6.25 11.40
N LYS A 69 -13.07 6.57 10.28
CA LYS A 69 -13.62 7.93 10.04
C LYS A 69 -14.77 8.17 11.04
N GLY A 70 -14.44 8.67 12.23
CA GLY A 70 -15.39 8.96 13.31
C GLY A 70 -15.16 8.25 14.65
N LYS A 71 -14.13 7.41 14.82
CA LYS A 71 -13.80 6.88 16.16
C LYS A 71 -13.11 7.97 17.00
N LYS A 72 -13.90 8.61 17.85
CA LYS A 72 -13.45 9.54 18.89
C LYS A 72 -12.66 8.74 19.93
N TYR A 73 -11.34 8.83 19.92
CA TYR A 73 -10.56 8.44 21.09
C TYR A 73 -10.67 9.58 22.11
N LEU A 74 -11.45 9.37 23.18
CA LEU A 74 -11.53 10.28 24.31
C LEU A 74 -10.16 10.31 24.99
N ASN A 75 -9.39 11.37 24.80
CA ASN A 75 -8.31 11.70 25.73
C ASN A 75 -8.94 12.48 26.90
N SER A 76 -8.59 12.09 28.13
CA SER A 76 -9.16 12.58 29.38
C SER A 76 -8.81 14.04 29.72
N ASN A 77 -8.14 14.78 28.85
CA ASN A 77 -7.77 16.18 29.06
C ASN A 77 -8.22 17.01 27.86
N ASN A 78 -8.82 18.16 28.12
CA ASN A 78 -9.52 19.09 27.21
C ASN A 78 -8.64 19.72 26.11
N ASP A 79 -7.91 18.92 25.32
CA ASP A 79 -7.09 19.39 24.22
C ASP A 79 -7.57 18.81 22.88
N ILE A 80 -7.84 19.73 21.95
CA ILE A 80 -8.12 19.61 20.51
C ILE A 80 -8.21 18.16 19.97
N HIS A 81 -9.42 17.79 19.54
CA HIS A 81 -9.73 16.48 18.93
C HIS A 81 -8.92 16.21 17.66
N THR A 82 -7.87 15.39 17.75
CA THR A 82 -7.17 14.83 16.58
C THR A 82 -7.77 13.48 16.22
N VAL A 83 -8.40 13.38 15.05
CA VAL A 83 -8.81 12.09 14.48
C VAL A 83 -7.56 11.47 13.87
N SER A 84 -7.17 10.26 14.30
CA SER A 84 -6.04 9.55 13.69
C SER A 84 -6.37 9.14 12.24
N HIS A 85 -5.53 9.53 11.28
CA HIS A 85 -5.71 9.18 9.87
C HIS A 85 -5.03 7.87 9.46
N TYR A 86 -4.08 7.39 10.25
CA TYR A 86 -3.38 6.14 10.00
C TYR A 86 -4.33 4.94 10.00
N ARG A 87 -3.94 3.92 9.22
CA ARG A 87 -4.69 2.68 9.04
C ARG A 87 -3.79 1.48 9.25
N PHE A 88 -4.42 0.33 9.46
CA PHE A 88 -3.75 -0.95 9.65
C PHE A 88 -4.27 -1.99 8.68
N THR A 89 -3.47 -3.02 8.44
CA THR A 89 -3.86 -4.13 7.57
C THR A 89 -5.05 -4.92 8.14
N VAL A 90 -5.96 -5.33 7.27
CA VAL A 90 -7.14 -6.12 7.66
C VAL A 90 -7.07 -7.56 7.14
N PRO A 91 -7.81 -8.50 7.75
CA PRO A 91 -8.49 -8.39 9.05
C PRO A 91 -7.51 -8.41 10.24
N ARG A 92 -7.93 -7.78 11.36
CA ARG A 92 -7.31 -7.84 12.70
C ARG A 92 -5.94 -7.19 12.88
N ASN A 93 -5.57 -6.17 12.10
CA ASN A 93 -4.34 -5.38 12.30
C ASN A 93 -3.12 -6.28 12.49
N ARG A 94 -2.82 -7.12 11.47
CA ARG A 94 -1.73 -8.08 11.62
C ARG A 94 -0.42 -7.34 11.84
N ARG A 95 0.32 -7.83 12.83
CA ARG A 95 1.58 -7.28 13.31
C ARG A 95 2.52 -8.41 13.66
N TRP A 96 3.82 -8.14 13.58
CA TRP A 96 4.83 -9.03 14.12
C TRP A 96 4.63 -9.24 15.64
N PRO A 97 4.91 -10.45 16.17
CA PRO A 97 4.84 -10.70 17.61
C PRO A 97 5.95 -9.93 18.34
N ARG A 98 5.75 -9.59 19.63
CA ARG A 98 6.73 -8.83 20.42
C ARG A 98 8.11 -9.49 20.50
N SER A 99 8.15 -10.81 20.44
CA SER A 99 9.40 -11.59 20.38
C SER A 99 10.18 -11.41 19.07
N LYS A 100 9.62 -10.71 18.07
CA LYS A 100 10.17 -10.58 16.71
C LYS A 100 10.36 -9.12 16.31
N ALA A 101 11.07 -8.36 17.14
CA ALA A 101 11.51 -7.00 16.82
C ALA A 101 12.74 -6.95 15.91
N ASN A 102 13.52 -8.04 15.86
CA ASN A 102 14.66 -8.18 14.96
C ASN A 102 14.22 -8.98 13.73
N LEU A 103 14.03 -8.29 12.61
CA LEU A 103 13.62 -8.87 11.34
C LEU A 103 14.83 -9.01 10.41
N THR A 104 15.01 -10.20 9.87
CA THR A 104 16.00 -10.46 8.83
C THR A 104 15.38 -10.20 7.46
N TYR A 105 16.15 -9.65 6.53
CA TYR A 105 15.71 -9.49 5.14
C TYR A 105 16.74 -10.00 4.15
N ARG A 106 16.25 -10.44 2.99
CA ARG A 106 17.11 -10.83 1.86
C ARG A 106 16.50 -10.39 0.53
N PHE A 107 17.37 -10.24 -0.44
CA PHE A 107 16.99 -10.02 -1.83
C PHE A 107 16.94 -11.38 -2.55
N LEU A 108 15.93 -11.58 -3.38
CA LEU A 108 15.88 -12.73 -4.28
C LEU A 108 16.92 -12.59 -5.40
N PRO A 109 17.35 -13.72 -6.00
CA PRO A 109 18.15 -13.69 -7.22
C PRO A 109 17.48 -12.79 -8.28
N ASN A 110 18.30 -12.09 -9.08
CA ASN A 110 17.88 -11.12 -10.10
C ASN A 110 17.32 -9.79 -9.58
N THR A 111 17.45 -9.49 -8.29
CA THR A 111 17.24 -8.12 -7.79
C THR A 111 18.26 -7.18 -8.47
N PRO A 112 17.81 -6.06 -9.09
CA PRO A 112 18.72 -5.07 -9.66
C PRO A 112 19.65 -4.49 -8.59
N GLU A 113 20.95 -4.38 -8.87
CA GLU A 113 21.93 -3.87 -7.90
C GLU A 113 21.58 -2.44 -7.43
N ILE A 114 21.01 -1.62 -8.32
CA ILE A 114 20.53 -0.26 -8.00
C ILE A 114 19.47 -0.23 -6.90
N ALA A 115 18.75 -1.33 -6.65
CA ALA A 115 17.72 -1.43 -5.63
C ALA A 115 18.27 -1.72 -4.23
N VAL A 116 19.47 -2.29 -4.14
CA VAL A 116 20.04 -2.75 -2.87
C VAL A 116 20.23 -1.61 -1.89
N GLY A 117 20.91 -0.54 -2.31
CA GLY A 117 21.14 0.67 -1.52
C GLY A 117 19.85 1.33 -1.00
N PRO A 118 18.91 1.75 -1.88
CA PRO A 118 17.69 2.43 -1.47
C PRO A 118 16.79 1.59 -0.56
N VAL A 119 16.65 0.28 -0.81
CA VAL A 119 15.86 -0.59 0.08
C VAL A 119 16.50 -0.70 1.46
N SER A 120 17.83 -0.81 1.55
CA SER A 120 18.54 -0.80 2.84
C SER A 120 18.34 0.52 3.61
N ARG A 121 18.36 1.67 2.92
CA ARG A 121 18.07 2.98 3.54
C ARG A 121 16.62 3.08 4.03
N ALA A 122 15.68 2.52 3.28
CA ALA A 122 14.28 2.47 3.70
C ALA A 122 14.08 1.66 5.00
N PHE A 123 14.76 0.53 5.16
CA PHE A 123 14.76 -0.20 6.44
C PHE A 123 15.37 0.62 7.59
N GLN A 124 16.46 1.36 7.34
CA GLN A 124 17.05 2.25 8.35
C GLN A 124 16.10 3.37 8.79
N LYS A 125 15.32 3.93 7.86
CA LYS A 125 14.28 4.91 8.18
C LYS A 125 13.25 4.33 9.14
N TRP A 126 12.68 3.16 8.82
CA TRP A 126 11.73 2.51 9.72
C TRP A 126 12.34 2.11 11.07
N HIS A 127 13.60 1.66 11.10
CA HIS A 127 14.32 1.36 12.34
C HIS A 127 14.30 2.56 13.31
N SER A 128 14.55 3.77 12.80
CA SER A 128 14.64 4.99 13.62
C SER A 128 13.36 5.41 14.36
N ILE A 129 12.19 4.89 13.98
CA ILE A 129 10.91 5.31 14.56
C ILE A 129 10.03 4.18 15.11
N SER A 130 10.37 2.91 14.83
CA SER A 130 9.45 1.77 15.05
C SER A 130 9.85 0.82 16.18
N GLY A 131 11.11 0.86 16.63
CA GLY A 131 11.66 -0.11 17.58
C GLY A 131 12.03 -1.46 16.97
N PHE A 132 11.88 -1.63 15.64
CA PHE A 132 12.42 -2.78 14.92
C PHE A 132 13.90 -2.61 14.61
N SER A 133 14.64 -3.71 14.56
CA SER A 133 15.96 -3.76 13.92
C SER A 133 15.90 -4.64 12.68
N PHE A 134 16.66 -4.27 11.64
CA PHE A 134 16.68 -4.99 10.36
C PHE A 134 18.10 -5.40 10.00
N SER A 135 18.29 -6.67 9.65
CA SER A 135 19.59 -7.21 9.22
C SER A 135 19.49 -7.95 7.88
N ARG A 136 20.40 -7.62 6.96
CA ARG A 136 20.48 -8.32 5.67
C ARG A 136 21.18 -9.68 5.85
N VAL A 137 20.66 -10.73 5.23
CA VAL A 137 21.26 -12.08 5.21
C VAL A 137 21.47 -12.56 3.75
N GLN A 138 22.46 -13.44 3.54
CA GLN A 138 22.89 -13.89 2.20
C GLN A 138 22.22 -15.21 1.75
N ASP A 139 22.09 -16.22 2.62
CA ASP A 139 21.49 -17.53 2.31
C ASP A 139 20.57 -18.00 3.45
N SER A 140 19.42 -18.62 3.12
CA SER A 140 18.33 -18.86 4.08
C SER A 140 17.74 -20.28 4.03
N SER A 141 17.67 -20.93 5.18
CA SER A 141 16.55 -21.84 5.51
C SER A 141 15.43 -21.11 6.27
N SER A 142 15.62 -19.85 6.68
CA SER A 142 14.60 -19.02 7.35
C SER A 142 14.97 -17.53 7.25
N THR A 143 14.12 -16.72 6.63
CA THR A 143 14.25 -15.25 6.59
C THR A 143 12.87 -14.62 6.72
N ASP A 144 12.78 -13.50 7.44
CA ASP A 144 11.50 -12.89 7.78
C ASP A 144 10.92 -12.06 6.64
N LEU A 145 11.77 -11.32 5.93
CA LEU A 145 11.39 -10.43 4.85
C LEU A 145 12.11 -10.79 3.55
N VAL A 146 11.36 -10.92 2.46
CA VAL A 146 11.91 -11.32 1.16
C VAL A 146 11.55 -10.28 0.11
N ILE A 147 12.56 -9.66 -0.48
CA ILE A 147 12.42 -8.61 -1.47
C ILE A 147 12.73 -9.19 -2.85
N GLY A 148 11.85 -8.96 -3.82
CA GLY A 148 12.05 -9.44 -5.19
C GLY A 148 11.46 -8.52 -6.24
N PHE A 149 11.90 -8.74 -7.48
CA PHE A 149 11.47 -8.02 -8.67
C PHE A 149 10.84 -9.03 -9.62
N PHE A 150 9.59 -8.78 -10.01
CA PHE A 150 8.81 -9.73 -10.80
C PHE A 150 8.10 -9.01 -11.95
N LYS A 151 7.77 -9.76 -13.00
CA LYS A 151 7.00 -9.23 -14.13
C LYS A 151 5.66 -9.95 -14.19
N ARG A 152 4.59 -9.20 -14.48
CA ARG A 152 3.27 -9.76 -14.80
C ARG A 152 2.83 -10.79 -13.76
N SER A 153 2.32 -11.95 -14.18
CA SER A 153 1.97 -13.04 -13.28
C SER A 153 3.21 -13.69 -12.68
N HIS A 154 3.28 -13.73 -11.35
CA HIS A 154 4.44 -14.23 -10.60
C HIS A 154 4.06 -15.11 -9.40
N GLY A 155 2.90 -15.77 -9.47
CA GLY A 155 2.57 -16.91 -8.61
C GLY A 155 1.96 -16.60 -7.25
N ASP A 156 1.66 -15.33 -6.95
CA ASP A 156 1.06 -14.92 -5.67
C ASP A 156 -0.42 -14.47 -5.79
N GLY A 157 -0.99 -14.53 -7.00
CA GLY A 157 -2.37 -14.12 -7.29
C GLY A 157 -2.57 -12.62 -7.47
N ALA A 158 -1.51 -11.82 -7.44
CA ALA A 158 -1.52 -10.38 -7.67
C ALA A 158 -0.58 -10.03 -8.85
N PRO A 159 -0.96 -10.32 -10.11
CA PRO A 159 -0.09 -10.05 -11.25
C PRO A 159 0.13 -8.55 -11.44
N PHE A 160 1.35 -8.17 -11.83
CA PHE A 160 1.66 -6.80 -12.25
C PHE A 160 1.12 -6.48 -13.65
N ASP A 161 0.94 -5.20 -13.95
CA ASP A 161 0.33 -4.66 -15.16
C ASP A 161 1.32 -4.13 -16.20
N GLY A 162 2.62 -4.12 -15.89
CA GLY A 162 3.66 -3.61 -16.77
C GLY A 162 4.02 -2.16 -16.44
N PRO A 163 4.55 -1.38 -17.40
CA PRO A 163 4.90 0.00 -17.11
C PRO A 163 3.69 0.86 -16.71
N GLY A 164 3.80 1.58 -15.59
CA GLY A 164 2.73 2.36 -14.99
C GLY A 164 1.68 1.53 -14.26
N GLY A 165 0.74 2.20 -13.60
CA GLY A 165 -0.26 1.50 -12.81
C GLY A 165 0.31 0.98 -11.49
N VAL A 166 0.46 -0.34 -11.32
CA VAL A 166 0.90 -0.95 -10.07
C VAL A 166 2.42 -1.08 -10.01
N THR A 167 3.05 -0.30 -9.15
CA THR A 167 4.53 -0.23 -9.10
C THR A 167 5.16 -1.30 -8.21
N ALA A 168 4.46 -1.69 -7.15
CA ALA A 168 4.90 -2.66 -6.17
C ALA A 168 3.73 -3.11 -5.29
N HIS A 169 3.91 -4.22 -4.57
CA HIS A 169 3.06 -4.59 -3.44
C HIS A 169 3.84 -5.36 -2.38
N ALA A 170 3.41 -5.20 -1.14
CA ALA A 170 3.89 -5.97 0.00
C ALA A 170 2.79 -6.77 0.68
N PHE A 171 3.20 -7.82 1.39
CA PHE A 171 2.32 -8.66 2.17
C PHE A 171 2.40 -8.27 3.63
N ARG A 172 1.24 -8.20 4.28
CA ARG A 172 1.12 -7.89 5.71
C ARG A 172 1.90 -8.90 6.59
N PRO A 173 2.25 -8.53 7.84
CA PRO A 173 2.84 -9.46 8.79
C PRO A 173 2.02 -10.76 8.95
N THR A 174 2.64 -11.93 9.08
CA THR A 174 4.09 -12.23 9.08
C THR A 174 4.56 -12.86 7.77
N ASP A 175 3.90 -12.54 6.65
CA ASP A 175 4.27 -13.08 5.33
C ASP A 175 5.62 -12.53 4.88
N GLY A 176 5.80 -11.21 4.95
CA GLY A 176 7.11 -10.57 4.81
C GLY A 176 7.61 -10.40 3.37
N ARG A 177 6.83 -10.77 2.36
CA ARG A 177 7.21 -10.56 0.96
C ARG A 177 6.95 -9.11 0.49
N LEU A 178 7.90 -8.55 -0.25
CA LEU A 178 7.82 -7.28 -0.96
C LEU A 178 8.20 -7.53 -2.41
N HIS A 179 7.28 -7.27 -3.33
CA HIS A 179 7.48 -7.43 -4.76
C HIS A 179 7.45 -6.07 -5.45
N TYR A 180 8.47 -5.79 -6.25
CA TYR A 180 8.51 -4.68 -7.20
C TYR A 180 8.09 -5.15 -8.59
N ASP A 181 7.39 -4.31 -9.35
CA ASP A 181 7.22 -4.55 -10.78
C ASP A 181 8.53 -4.28 -11.52
N ALA A 182 9.10 -5.33 -12.10
CA ALA A 182 10.34 -5.27 -12.87
C ALA A 182 10.14 -4.73 -14.30
N ASP A 183 8.89 -4.47 -14.72
CA ASP A 183 8.59 -3.75 -15.96
C ASP A 183 8.64 -2.21 -15.80
N GLU A 184 8.68 -1.70 -14.56
CA GLU A 184 8.82 -0.27 -14.30
C GLU A 184 10.26 0.24 -14.53
N LYS A 185 10.38 1.52 -14.89
CA LYS A 185 11.67 2.21 -14.92
C LYS A 185 12.03 2.68 -13.50
N TRP A 186 13.08 2.12 -12.94
CA TRP A 186 13.54 2.40 -11.57
C TRP A 186 14.73 3.35 -11.52
N SER A 187 14.78 4.19 -10.48
CA SER A 187 15.92 5.05 -10.16
C SER A 187 16.24 5.04 -8.67
N ASP A 188 17.50 5.29 -8.31
CA ASP A 188 17.90 5.63 -6.94
C ASP A 188 17.88 7.15 -6.79
N GLY A 189 16.74 7.69 -6.34
CA GLY A 189 16.45 9.13 -6.30
C GLY A 189 15.51 9.59 -7.43
N PRO A 190 15.00 10.83 -7.33
CA PRO A 190 14.03 11.36 -8.27
C PRO A 190 14.64 11.53 -9.67
N ALA A 191 14.01 10.93 -10.68
CA ALA A 191 14.42 11.04 -12.07
C ALA A 191 13.21 11.11 -13.02
N PRO A 192 13.30 11.81 -14.17
CA PRO A 192 12.22 11.86 -15.16
C PRO A 192 11.80 10.46 -15.63
N ASP A 193 10.48 10.27 -15.68
CA ASP A 193 9.81 9.06 -16.15
C ASP A 193 10.23 7.78 -15.39
N ALA A 194 10.75 7.91 -14.17
CA ALA A 194 11.19 6.79 -13.34
C ALA A 194 10.58 6.83 -11.93
N MET A 195 10.37 5.65 -11.36
CA MET A 195 9.93 5.46 -10.00
C MET A 195 11.14 5.41 -9.08
N ASP A 196 11.12 6.22 -8.02
CA ASP A 196 12.18 6.23 -7.02
C ASP A 196 12.08 5.00 -6.10
N LEU A 197 13.10 4.15 -6.16
CA LEU A 197 13.19 2.89 -5.41
C LEU A 197 13.05 3.10 -3.90
N GLU A 198 13.67 4.14 -3.35
CA GLU A 198 13.60 4.39 -1.90
C GLU A 198 12.19 4.82 -1.49
N SER A 199 11.54 5.66 -2.27
CA SER A 199 10.17 6.11 -2.00
C SER A 199 9.18 4.94 -1.97
N ILE A 200 9.27 4.04 -2.97
CA ILE A 200 8.44 2.82 -2.99
C ILE A 200 8.83 1.88 -1.84
N ALA A 201 10.12 1.69 -1.56
CA ALA A 201 10.58 0.84 -0.46
C ALA A 201 10.03 1.31 0.90
N VAL A 202 10.12 2.61 1.19
CA VAL A 202 9.63 3.17 2.47
C VAL A 202 8.12 2.95 2.61
N HIS A 203 7.35 3.07 1.52
CA HIS A 203 5.92 2.76 1.51
C HIS A 203 5.65 1.28 1.78
N GLU A 204 6.21 0.39 0.97
CA GLU A 204 5.92 -1.05 1.04
C GLU A 204 6.40 -1.68 2.36
N ILE A 205 7.51 -1.19 2.94
CA ILE A 205 7.94 -1.64 4.27
C ILE A 205 6.92 -1.25 5.34
N GLY A 206 6.19 -0.13 5.19
CA GLY A 206 5.07 0.19 6.08
C GLY A 206 4.01 -0.93 6.11
N HIS A 207 3.70 -1.53 4.95
CA HIS A 207 2.83 -2.70 4.87
C HIS A 207 3.47 -3.96 5.48
N LEU A 208 4.77 -4.18 5.26
CA LEU A 208 5.51 -5.27 5.93
C LEU A 208 5.50 -5.15 7.45
N LEU A 209 5.29 -3.94 7.99
CA LEU A 209 5.14 -3.65 9.42
C LEU A 209 3.67 -3.56 9.86
N GLY A 210 2.70 -3.75 8.96
CA GLY A 210 1.29 -3.86 9.30
C GLY A 210 0.47 -2.56 9.17
N LEU A 211 1.06 -1.48 8.66
CA LEU A 211 0.31 -0.28 8.28
C LEU A 211 -0.53 -0.53 7.02
N GLY A 212 -1.67 0.14 6.94
CA GLY A 212 -2.52 0.20 5.75
C GLY A 212 -2.42 1.57 5.09
N HIS A 213 -3.02 1.71 3.91
CA HIS A 213 -3.04 2.99 3.21
C HIS A 213 -3.69 4.11 4.03
N SER A 214 -3.11 5.31 3.96
CA SER A 214 -3.60 6.54 4.60
C SER A 214 -4.33 7.43 3.59
N ASP A 215 -5.36 8.15 4.03
CA ASP A 215 -6.03 9.17 3.21
C ASP A 215 -5.31 10.54 3.24
N VAL A 216 -4.20 10.66 3.98
CA VAL A 216 -3.38 11.87 4.06
C VAL A 216 -2.34 11.88 2.94
N LYS A 217 -2.47 12.78 1.96
CA LYS A 217 -1.60 12.85 0.77
C LYS A 217 -0.10 12.97 1.10
N ALA A 218 0.25 13.64 2.21
CA ALA A 218 1.63 13.83 2.65
C ALA A 218 2.24 12.57 3.27
N ALA A 219 1.43 11.68 3.85
CA ALA A 219 1.89 10.46 4.51
C ALA A 219 2.56 9.51 3.52
N ILE A 220 3.63 8.84 3.97
CA ILE A 220 4.28 7.75 3.24
C ILE A 220 3.22 6.74 2.80
N MET A 221 2.30 6.36 3.70
CA MET A 221 1.27 5.36 3.43
C MET A 221 0.14 5.82 2.48
N TYR A 222 0.21 7.03 1.90
CA TYR A 222 -0.69 7.37 0.78
C TYR A 222 -0.32 6.56 -0.45
N SER A 223 -1.28 5.84 -1.03
CA SER A 223 -1.05 4.79 -2.03
C SER A 223 -0.46 5.25 -3.37
N TYR A 224 -0.55 6.54 -3.72
CA TYR A 224 -0.11 7.06 -5.01
C TYR A 224 1.26 7.76 -4.94
N LEU A 225 2.07 7.53 -5.97
CA LEU A 225 3.34 8.22 -6.20
C LEU A 225 3.52 8.47 -7.70
N ASN A 226 3.78 9.72 -8.09
CA ASN A 226 4.14 10.08 -9.46
C ASN A 226 5.61 9.79 -9.75
N TYR A 227 5.92 9.57 -11.03
CA TYR A 227 7.29 9.56 -11.55
C TYR A 227 8.08 10.81 -11.14
N GLY A 228 9.38 10.63 -10.90
CA GLY A 228 10.29 11.72 -10.56
C GLY A 228 10.07 12.34 -9.18
N MET A 229 9.16 11.82 -8.36
CA MET A 229 8.99 12.28 -6.98
C MET A 229 9.87 11.51 -6.02
N ASN A 230 10.40 12.22 -5.01
CA ASN A 230 10.93 11.61 -3.81
C ASN A 230 9.95 11.82 -2.65
N LYS A 231 9.62 10.73 -1.96
CA LYS A 231 8.68 10.69 -0.84
C LYS A 231 9.21 9.71 0.20
N THR A 232 10.23 10.15 0.93
CA THR A 232 10.95 9.33 1.93
C THR A 232 10.91 9.91 3.35
N LYS A 233 10.24 11.05 3.53
CA LYS A 233 10.08 11.71 4.83
C LYS A 233 8.74 11.32 5.44
N PHE A 234 8.78 10.77 6.66
CA PHE A 234 7.58 10.40 7.40
C PHE A 234 6.73 11.63 7.73
N ASP A 235 5.43 11.50 7.54
CA ASP A 235 4.43 12.40 8.09
C ASP A 235 4.12 12.03 9.55
N ALA A 236 3.46 12.94 10.27
CA ALA A 236 2.96 12.65 11.61
C ALA A 236 2.01 11.43 11.60
N ASP A 237 1.25 11.23 10.53
CA ASP A 237 0.35 10.09 10.39
C ASP A 237 1.09 8.75 10.40
N ASP A 238 2.20 8.64 9.66
CA ASP A 238 3.01 7.42 9.61
C ASP A 238 3.63 7.09 10.98
N ILE A 239 4.19 8.11 11.64
CA ILE A 239 4.83 7.99 12.96
C ILE A 239 3.80 7.58 14.01
N ASN A 240 2.63 8.21 14.01
CA ASN A 240 1.56 7.90 14.95
C ASN A 240 1.01 6.49 14.71
N GLY A 241 0.88 6.08 13.44
CA GLY A 241 0.43 4.74 13.07
C GLY A 241 1.35 3.64 13.58
N ILE A 242 2.66 3.74 13.29
CA ILE A 242 3.61 2.71 13.72
C ILE A 242 3.73 2.65 15.24
N LYS A 243 3.75 3.81 15.92
CA LYS A 243 3.74 3.87 17.38
C LYS A 243 2.48 3.27 17.97
N ALA A 244 1.31 3.52 17.40
CA ALA A 244 0.06 2.95 17.88
C ALA A 244 0.02 1.43 17.73
N LEU A 245 0.54 0.89 16.63
CA LEU A 245 0.56 -0.56 16.36
C LEU A 245 1.48 -1.33 17.32
N TYR A 246 2.59 -0.70 17.69
CA TYR A 246 3.68 -1.31 18.47
C TYR A 246 3.89 -0.68 19.86
N ARG A 247 2.95 0.16 20.33
CA ARG A 247 3.05 0.92 21.59
C ARG A 247 3.51 0.09 22.80
N ASN A 248 3.08 -1.15 22.87
CA ASN A 248 3.37 -2.07 23.97
C ASN A 248 4.64 -2.91 23.73
N TRP A 249 5.57 -2.46 22.89
CA TRP A 249 6.91 -3.06 22.75
C TRP A 249 7.95 -2.41 23.67
N GLY A 250 7.71 -1.19 24.14
CA GLY A 250 8.47 -0.56 25.22
C GLY A 250 7.92 -0.96 26.59
N ASN A 251 8.83 -1.28 27.51
CA ASN A 251 8.63 -1.11 28.96
C ASN A 251 9.35 0.18 29.35
#